data_AF-A0A348ZZ55-F1
#
_entry.id   AF-A0A348ZZ55-F1
#
_cell.length_a   1.000
_cell.length_b   1.000
_cell.length_c   1.000
_cell.angle_alpha   90.00
_cell.angle_beta   90.00
_cell.angle_gamma   90.00
#
_symmetry.space_group_name_H-M   'P 1'
#
loop_
_entity.id
_entity.type
_entity.pdbx_description
1 polymer ?
#
loop_
_entity_poly.entity_id
_entity_poly.type
_entity_poly.pdbx_seq_one_letter_code
_entity_poly.pdbx_strand_id
1 'polypeptide(L)'
;MKVAVVNCGSSSIKYEVFGAEDLVMVANGQIEKIGGSGSFLKQRKRKPDGTFDEQSYAKPLMDHHEAFELMARVNREDRVIKDDSEIAGIGHRVVHGGELFREPTVIDNDVIAAIRTLIPLAPLHNPSNLLGVEAAMARFPGVPQVAVFDTAFHHTLPAHALHYAVPSAWYADYHVRRYGFHGTSHLYVSNEAARYLSKKPHELNLITLHLGNGASAAAIKGGSSVDTSMGMTPLEGLIMGTRSGDMDPALHFYLMRETGMSSESLEKALNSQCGLKGVCGFNDMREILDRAGKGDDRAGLAIEMFCYRIKKYIGSYFAVLG
;
A
#
# COMPACT_ATOMS: atom_id res chain seq x y z
N MET A 1 12.24 24.34 -5.96
CA MET A 1 11.11 23.45 -6.32
C MET A 1 11.02 22.27 -5.38
N LYS A 2 9.82 21.70 -5.21
CA LYS A 2 9.48 20.57 -4.35
C LYS A 2 8.62 19.56 -5.11
N VAL A 3 8.64 18.31 -4.68
CA VAL A 3 7.70 17.28 -5.13
C VAL A 3 6.95 16.76 -3.90
N ALA A 4 5.64 16.62 -4.00
CA ALA A 4 4.82 16.02 -2.96
C ALA A 4 4.46 14.58 -3.34
N VAL A 5 4.42 13.69 -2.36
CA VAL A 5 3.90 12.32 -2.51
C VAL A 5 2.74 12.16 -1.56
N VAL A 6 1.62 11.62 -2.04
CA VAL A 6 0.38 11.49 -1.28
C VAL A 6 -0.16 10.06 -1.35
N ASN A 7 -0.62 9.57 -0.20
CA ASN A 7 -1.29 8.29 -0.05
C ASN A 7 -2.60 8.51 0.73
N CYS A 8 -3.73 8.44 0.02
CA CYS A 8 -5.07 8.66 0.57
C CYS A 8 -5.75 7.33 0.90
N GLY A 9 -6.09 7.13 2.16
CA GLY A 9 -6.99 6.09 2.64
C GLY A 9 -8.42 6.62 2.84
N SER A 10 -9.34 5.76 3.28
CA SER A 10 -10.76 6.12 3.45
C SER A 10 -11.00 7.21 4.49
N SER A 11 -10.13 7.34 5.49
CA SER A 11 -10.27 8.31 6.59
C SER A 11 -8.93 8.94 6.98
N SER A 12 -7.95 8.90 6.08
CA SER A 12 -6.60 9.42 6.34
C SER A 12 -5.89 9.85 5.06
N ILE A 13 -4.96 10.79 5.21
CA ILE A 13 -4.02 11.20 4.17
C ILE A 13 -2.62 11.18 4.77
N LYS A 14 -1.70 10.46 4.13
CA LYS A 14 -0.27 10.56 4.42
C LYS A 14 0.39 11.29 3.28
N TYR A 15 1.28 12.22 3.60
CA TYR A 15 2.06 12.92 2.59
C TYR A 15 3.50 13.14 3.03
N GLU A 16 4.37 13.23 2.04
CA GLU A 16 5.77 13.60 2.19
C GLU A 16 6.11 14.65 1.14
N VAL A 17 6.94 15.62 1.51
CA VAL A 17 7.41 16.68 0.62
C VAL A 17 8.92 16.57 0.52
N PHE A 18 9.44 16.57 -0.71
CA PHE A 18 10.85 16.41 -1.02
C PHE A 18 11.39 17.63 -1.75
N GLY A 19 12.69 17.92 -1.59
CA GLY A 19 13.41 18.76 -2.54
C GLY A 19 13.41 18.12 -3.92
N ALA A 20 13.08 18.88 -4.97
CA ALA A 20 12.96 18.31 -6.32
C ALA A 20 14.32 17.89 -6.92
N GLU A 21 15.41 18.49 -6.47
CA GLU A 21 16.77 18.24 -7.00
C GLU A 21 17.50 17.14 -6.23
N ASP A 22 17.38 17.13 -4.91
CA ASP A 22 18.14 16.24 -4.01
C ASP A 22 17.31 15.08 -3.44
N LEU A 23 15.98 15.11 -3.64
CA LEU A 23 15.01 14.19 -3.05
C LEU A 23 15.15 14.05 -1.53
N VAL A 24 15.66 15.09 -0.86
CA VAL A 24 15.71 15.13 0.60
C VAL A 24 14.32 15.46 1.11
N MET A 25 13.78 14.61 1.98
CA MET A 25 12.49 14.84 2.63
C MET A 25 12.57 16.10 3.52
N VAL A 26 11.75 17.10 3.23
CA VAL A 26 11.69 18.36 3.97
C VAL A 26 10.54 18.42 4.96
N ALA A 27 9.48 17.66 4.71
CA ALA A 27 8.39 17.47 5.65
C ALA A 27 7.65 16.16 5.38
N ASN A 28 7.00 15.61 6.40
CA ASN A 28 5.94 14.64 6.24
C ASN A 28 4.76 14.98 7.14
N GLY A 29 3.59 14.46 6.80
CA GLY A 29 2.44 14.59 7.66
C GLY A 29 1.42 13.50 7.47
N GLN A 30 0.59 13.34 8.49
CA GLN A 30 -0.48 12.36 8.55
C GLN A 30 -1.73 13.02 9.10
N ILE A 31 -2.77 13.05 8.26
CA ILE A 31 -4.12 13.44 8.64
C ILE A 31 -4.90 12.18 8.96
N GLU A 32 -5.58 12.16 10.10
CA GLU A 32 -6.37 11.02 10.56
C GLU A 32 -7.78 11.43 10.95
N LYS A 33 -8.66 10.42 10.99
CA LYS A 33 -10.07 10.52 11.44
C LYS A 33 -10.94 11.48 10.60
N ILE A 34 -10.60 11.67 9.32
CA ILE A 34 -11.40 12.43 8.36
C ILE A 34 -12.85 11.88 8.33
N GLY A 35 -13.82 12.79 8.29
CA GLY A 35 -15.25 12.50 8.46
C GLY A 35 -15.71 12.48 9.92
N GLY A 36 -14.79 12.64 10.88
CA GLY A 36 -15.07 12.66 12.32
C GLY A 36 -14.68 13.98 12.99
N SER A 37 -15.31 14.25 14.14
CA SER A 37 -15.06 15.48 14.94
C SER A 37 -13.66 15.56 15.55
N GLY A 38 -12.98 14.43 15.72
CA GLY A 38 -11.63 14.33 16.28
C GLY A 38 -10.51 14.31 15.24
N SER A 39 -10.74 14.85 14.05
CA SER A 39 -9.74 14.95 12.98
C SER A 39 -8.53 15.79 13.41
N PHE A 40 -7.33 15.38 12.97
CA PHE A 40 -6.11 16.13 13.22
C PHE A 40 -5.06 15.86 12.13
N LEU A 41 -4.18 16.83 11.93
CA LEU A 41 -2.93 16.70 11.18
C LEU A 41 -1.76 16.62 12.16
N LYS A 42 -0.93 15.61 12.03
CA LYS A 42 0.39 15.54 12.65
C LYS A 42 1.46 15.78 11.58
N GLN A 43 2.23 16.85 11.67
CA GLN A 43 3.29 17.21 10.72
C GLN A 43 4.66 17.15 11.38
N ARG A 44 5.64 16.61 10.66
CA ARG A 44 7.07 16.69 11.02
C ARG A 44 7.82 17.44 9.94
N LYS A 45 8.44 18.57 10.31
CA LYS A 45 9.24 19.41 9.41
C LYS A 45 10.73 19.22 9.70
N ARG A 46 11.54 19.08 8.65
CA ARG A 46 12.99 19.01 8.76
C ARG A 46 13.60 20.39 9.04
N LYS A 47 14.51 20.46 10.01
CA LYS A 47 15.33 21.63 10.36
C LYS A 47 16.61 21.71 9.54
N PRO A 48 17.29 22.87 9.52
CA PRO A 48 18.61 23.01 8.87
C PRO A 48 19.67 22.05 9.39
N ASP A 49 19.62 21.69 10.68
CA ASP A 49 20.53 20.72 11.32
C ASP A 49 20.19 19.24 11.01
N GLY A 50 19.14 19.00 10.21
CA GLY A 50 18.67 17.66 9.83
C GLY A 50 17.74 16.99 10.83
N THR A 51 17.49 17.59 12.00
CA THR A 51 16.48 17.09 12.96
C THR A 51 15.06 17.46 12.51
N PHE A 52 14.04 17.00 13.25
CA PHE A 52 12.64 17.26 12.92
C PHE A 52 11.90 17.95 14.06
N ASP A 53 11.14 18.99 13.73
CA ASP A 53 10.08 19.52 14.60
C ASP A 53 8.77 18.81 14.30
N GLU A 54 8.05 18.42 15.35
CA GLU A 54 6.75 17.78 15.24
C GLU A 54 5.67 18.69 15.83
N GLN A 55 4.59 18.89 15.07
CA GLN A 55 3.43 19.67 15.48
C GLN A 55 2.14 18.92 15.16
N SER A 56 1.09 19.22 15.94
CA SER A 56 -0.24 18.66 15.73
C SER A 56 -1.28 19.76 15.65
N TYR A 57 -2.17 19.66 14.66
CA TYR A 57 -3.21 20.64 14.36
C TYR A 57 -4.54 19.92 14.40
N ALA A 58 -5.28 20.10 15.50
CA ALA A 58 -6.63 19.57 15.62
C ALA A 58 -7.62 20.47 14.86
N LYS A 59 -8.38 19.87 13.94
CA LYS A 59 -9.42 20.56 13.18
C LYS A 59 -10.41 19.49 12.71
N PRO A 60 -11.72 19.62 12.95
CA PRO A 60 -12.72 18.77 12.30
C PRO A 60 -12.60 18.86 10.78
N LEU A 61 -12.55 17.72 10.10
CA LEU A 61 -12.45 17.62 8.65
C LEU A 61 -13.57 16.71 8.16
N MET A 62 -14.45 17.24 7.32
CA MET A 62 -15.60 16.47 6.81
C MET A 62 -15.20 15.50 5.70
N ASP A 63 -14.24 15.90 4.86
CA ASP A 63 -13.82 15.14 3.70
C ASP A 63 -12.34 15.39 3.35
N HIS A 64 -11.88 14.74 2.28
CA HIS A 64 -10.51 14.88 1.80
C HIS A 64 -10.22 16.26 1.22
N HIS A 65 -11.21 16.98 0.68
CA HIS A 65 -11.00 18.32 0.18
C HIS A 65 -10.58 19.27 1.31
N GLU A 66 -11.32 19.27 2.43
CA GLU A 66 -10.94 20.03 3.63
C GLU A 66 -9.58 19.59 4.19
N ALA A 67 -9.25 18.30 4.09
CA ALA A 67 -7.97 17.76 4.53
C ALA A 67 -6.79 18.27 3.68
N PHE A 68 -6.95 18.33 2.35
CA PHE A 68 -5.95 18.92 1.46
C PHE A 68 -5.77 20.42 1.70
N GLU A 69 -6.87 21.15 1.99
CA GLU A 69 -6.78 22.56 2.36
C GLU A 69 -6.01 22.76 3.67
N LEU A 70 -6.26 21.93 4.68
CA LEU A 70 -5.49 21.97 5.93
C LEU A 70 -4.01 21.68 5.67
N MET A 71 -3.71 20.64 4.90
CA MET A 71 -2.33 20.27 4.53
C MET A 71 -1.61 21.42 3.83
N ALA A 72 -2.23 22.03 2.82
CA ALA A 72 -1.63 23.14 2.07
C ALA A 72 -1.39 24.36 2.96
N ARG A 73 -2.37 24.71 3.81
CA ARG A 73 -2.24 25.81 4.76
C ARG A 73 -1.08 25.57 5.74
N VAL A 74 -1.02 24.40 6.35
CA VAL A 74 0.02 24.07 7.33
C VAL A 74 1.41 24.01 6.67
N ASN A 75 1.55 23.45 5.47
CA ASN A 75 2.81 23.49 4.73
C ASN A 75 3.29 24.92 4.44
N ARG A 76 2.38 25.87 4.24
CA ARG A 76 2.71 27.30 4.07
C ARG A 76 3.06 27.98 5.39
N GLU A 77 2.24 27.79 6.42
CA GLU A 77 2.46 28.36 7.77
C GLU A 77 3.80 27.91 8.35
N ASP A 78 4.11 26.62 8.21
CA ASP A 78 5.38 26.03 8.63
C ASP A 78 6.53 26.34 7.69
N ARG A 79 6.32 27.06 6.58
CA ARG A 79 7.34 27.38 5.57
C ARG A 79 8.04 26.13 5.02
N VAL A 80 7.28 25.05 4.81
CA VAL A 80 7.72 23.89 4.01
C VAL A 80 7.79 24.29 2.54
N ILE A 81 6.80 25.07 2.11
CA ILE A 81 6.76 25.81 0.85
C ILE A 81 6.41 27.27 1.12
N LYS A 82 6.89 28.18 0.28
CA LYS A 82 6.46 29.58 0.32
C LYS A 82 5.02 29.73 -0.18
N ASP A 83 4.74 29.12 -1.32
CA ASP A 83 3.44 29.09 -1.97
C ASP A 83 3.38 27.89 -2.93
N ASP A 84 2.22 27.70 -3.55
CA ASP A 84 1.93 26.49 -4.32
C ASP A 84 2.76 26.40 -5.62
N SER A 85 3.35 27.51 -6.08
CA SER A 85 4.24 27.53 -7.26
C SER A 85 5.57 26.81 -7.04
N GLU A 86 5.93 26.54 -5.77
CA GLU A 86 7.11 25.75 -5.47
C GLU A 86 6.90 24.24 -5.68
N ILE A 87 5.65 23.78 -5.84
CA ILE A 87 5.34 22.38 -6.12
C ILE A 87 5.51 22.10 -7.62
N ALA A 88 6.54 21.34 -7.99
CA ALA A 88 6.80 20.91 -9.36
C ALA A 88 5.91 19.74 -9.81
N GLY A 89 5.43 18.95 -8.86
CA GLY A 89 4.54 17.82 -9.15
C GLY A 89 4.07 17.08 -7.90
N ILE A 90 2.99 16.31 -8.06
CA ILE A 90 2.40 15.50 -6.98
C ILE A 90 2.28 14.05 -7.42
N GLY A 91 2.93 13.14 -6.71
CA GLY A 91 2.79 11.70 -6.90
C GLY A 91 1.67 11.13 -6.02
N HIS A 92 0.77 10.35 -6.60
CA HIS A 92 -0.33 9.70 -5.90
C HIS A 92 -0.11 8.20 -5.89
N ARG A 93 -0.09 7.59 -4.71
CA ARG A 93 -0.23 6.14 -4.61
C ARG A 93 -1.65 5.74 -5.01
N VAL A 94 -1.77 4.87 -6.01
CA VAL A 94 -3.02 4.22 -6.40
C VAL A 94 -2.86 2.72 -6.22
N VAL A 95 -3.81 2.09 -5.52
CA VAL A 95 -3.64 0.67 -5.18
C VAL A 95 -3.73 -0.23 -6.40
N HIS A 96 -4.74 -0.07 -7.26
CA HIS A 96 -5.00 -1.01 -8.34
C HIS A 96 -4.98 -0.33 -9.71
N GLY A 97 -4.00 -0.70 -10.55
CA GLY A 97 -3.86 -0.23 -11.93
C GLY A 97 -4.52 -1.12 -12.99
N GLY A 98 -5.05 -2.27 -12.59
CA GLY A 98 -5.65 -3.23 -13.51
C GLY A 98 -4.60 -3.74 -14.49
N GLU A 99 -5.00 -4.11 -15.70
CA GLU A 99 -4.06 -4.42 -16.79
C GLU A 99 -3.60 -3.19 -17.58
N LEU A 100 -4.30 -2.07 -17.38
CA LEU A 100 -4.14 -0.83 -18.12
C LEU A 100 -2.86 -0.09 -17.72
N PHE A 101 -2.62 0.05 -16.42
CA PHE A 101 -1.53 0.89 -15.91
C PHE A 101 -0.33 0.05 -15.46
N ARG A 102 0.67 -0.01 -16.35
CA ARG A 102 1.91 -0.80 -16.14
C ARG A 102 3.09 0.02 -15.64
N GLU A 103 2.96 1.35 -15.65
CA GLU A 103 4.00 2.30 -15.24
C GLU A 103 3.36 3.55 -14.62
N PRO A 104 4.13 4.37 -13.88
CA PRO A 104 3.66 5.67 -13.40
C PRO A 104 3.10 6.51 -14.55
N THR A 105 1.89 7.02 -14.40
CA THR A 105 1.15 7.70 -15.48
C THR A 105 0.77 9.11 -15.05
N VAL A 106 1.03 10.11 -15.91
CA VAL A 106 0.56 11.48 -15.68
C VAL A 106 -0.96 11.49 -15.69
N ILE A 107 -1.56 12.09 -14.67
CA ILE A 107 -3.01 12.09 -14.47
C ILE A 107 -3.65 13.15 -15.36
N ASP A 108 -4.63 12.70 -16.15
CA ASP A 108 -5.62 13.51 -16.85
C ASP A 108 -7.03 12.95 -16.60
N ASN A 109 -8.04 13.51 -17.28
CA ASN A 109 -9.43 13.06 -17.14
C ASN A 109 -9.65 11.60 -17.59
N ASP A 110 -8.89 11.12 -18.58
CA ASP A 110 -9.01 9.75 -19.08
C ASP A 110 -8.42 8.75 -18.09
N VAL A 111 -7.30 9.11 -17.44
CA VAL A 111 -6.71 8.33 -16.34
C VAL A 111 -7.65 8.27 -15.15
N ILE A 112 -8.29 9.37 -14.77
CA ILE A 112 -9.31 9.41 -13.69
C ILE A 112 -10.49 8.49 -14.02
N ALA A 113 -11.01 8.57 -15.24
CA ALA A 113 -12.10 7.71 -15.71
C ALA A 113 -11.70 6.23 -15.66
N ALA A 114 -10.51 5.89 -16.17
CA ALA A 114 -9.98 4.54 -16.14
C ALA A 114 -9.80 4.02 -14.70
N ILE A 115 -9.22 4.80 -13.78
CA ILE A 115 -9.11 4.40 -12.36
C ILE A 115 -10.49 4.13 -11.75
N ARG A 116 -11.51 4.92 -12.12
CA ARG A 116 -12.90 4.71 -11.66
C ARG A 116 -13.45 3.35 -12.13
N THR A 117 -13.16 2.93 -13.36
CA THR A 117 -13.58 1.60 -13.87
C THR A 117 -12.89 0.44 -13.14
N LEU A 118 -11.74 0.69 -12.50
CA LEU A 118 -10.98 -0.30 -11.74
C LEU A 118 -11.42 -0.41 -10.27
N ILE A 119 -12.38 0.40 -9.81
CA ILE A 119 -12.92 0.32 -8.43
C ILE A 119 -13.38 -1.10 -8.06
N PRO A 120 -14.06 -1.88 -8.93
CA PRO A 120 -14.46 -3.25 -8.58
C PRO A 120 -13.29 -4.18 -8.21
N LEU A 121 -12.07 -3.90 -8.67
CA LEU A 121 -10.87 -4.69 -8.33
C LEU A 121 -10.28 -4.32 -6.96
N ALA A 122 -10.55 -3.10 -6.47
CA ALA A 122 -10.07 -2.63 -5.18
C ALA A 122 -11.08 -1.67 -4.51
N PRO A 123 -12.29 -2.15 -4.16
CA PRO A 123 -13.39 -1.30 -3.73
C PRO A 123 -13.13 -0.55 -2.43
N LEU A 124 -12.24 -1.08 -1.58
CA LEU A 124 -11.87 -0.45 -0.30
C LEU A 124 -10.74 0.59 -0.44
N HIS A 125 -10.12 0.73 -1.61
CA HIS A 125 -8.89 1.51 -1.77
C HIS A 125 -8.94 2.51 -2.93
N ASN A 126 -9.25 2.05 -4.14
CA ASN A 126 -9.28 2.92 -5.33
C ASN A 126 -10.23 4.12 -5.18
N PRO A 127 -11.43 4.02 -4.56
CA PRO A 127 -12.28 5.19 -4.35
C PRO A 127 -11.59 6.30 -3.55
N SER A 128 -10.88 5.94 -2.48
CA SER A 128 -10.16 6.92 -1.64
C SER A 128 -8.93 7.48 -2.32
N ASN A 129 -8.24 6.67 -3.15
CA ASN A 129 -7.15 7.17 -3.98
C ASN A 129 -7.66 8.20 -5.00
N LEU A 130 -8.78 7.90 -5.67
CA LEU A 130 -9.40 8.78 -6.67
C LEU A 130 -9.88 10.09 -6.06
N LEU A 131 -10.57 10.03 -4.91
CA LEU A 131 -10.98 11.22 -4.16
C LEU A 131 -9.78 12.10 -3.80
N GLY A 132 -8.65 11.48 -3.43
CA GLY A 132 -7.41 12.20 -3.15
C GLY A 132 -6.79 12.88 -4.37
N VAL A 133 -6.84 12.22 -5.53
CA VAL A 133 -6.43 12.80 -6.82
C VAL A 133 -7.32 13.98 -7.17
N GLU A 134 -8.64 13.82 -7.14
CA GLU A 134 -9.61 14.87 -7.48
C GLU A 134 -9.46 16.09 -6.56
N ALA A 135 -9.30 15.87 -5.24
CA ALA A 135 -9.08 16.93 -4.27
C ALA A 135 -7.75 17.67 -4.51
N ALA A 136 -6.67 16.95 -4.80
CA ALA A 136 -5.39 17.57 -5.12
C ALA A 136 -5.46 18.38 -6.42
N MET A 137 -6.12 17.87 -7.47
CA MET A 137 -6.29 18.57 -8.74
C MET A 137 -7.10 19.86 -8.58
N ALA A 138 -8.16 19.84 -7.78
CA ALA A 138 -8.92 21.03 -7.46
C ALA A 138 -8.07 22.07 -6.71
N ARG A 139 -7.23 21.64 -5.76
CA ARG A 139 -6.41 22.54 -4.94
C ARG A 139 -5.20 23.11 -5.66
N PHE A 140 -4.54 22.32 -6.49
CA PHE A 140 -3.27 22.67 -7.16
C PHE A 140 -3.45 22.74 -8.67
N PRO A 141 -4.27 23.69 -9.19
CA PRO A 141 -4.50 23.81 -10.61
C PRO A 141 -3.19 24.11 -11.35
N GLY A 142 -2.90 23.34 -12.40
CA GLY A 142 -1.70 23.50 -13.23
C GLY A 142 -0.45 22.78 -12.72
N VAL A 143 -0.48 22.17 -11.53
CA VAL A 143 0.62 21.31 -11.05
C VAL A 143 0.45 19.90 -11.64
N PRO A 144 1.45 19.35 -12.36
CA PRO A 144 1.38 17.99 -12.89
C PRO A 144 1.22 16.95 -11.76
N GLN A 145 0.31 16.00 -11.94
CA GLN A 145 0.10 14.91 -11.00
C GLN A 145 0.35 13.56 -11.67
N VAL A 146 0.89 12.61 -10.93
CA VAL A 146 1.27 11.28 -11.44
C VAL A 146 0.67 10.21 -10.55
N ALA A 147 -0.06 9.26 -11.14
CA ALA A 147 -0.52 8.06 -10.45
C ALA A 147 0.59 7.00 -10.49
N VAL A 148 0.94 6.46 -9.33
CA VAL A 148 1.91 5.38 -9.14
C VAL A 148 1.17 4.16 -8.59
N PHE A 149 1.11 3.09 -9.37
CA PHE A 149 0.26 1.94 -9.10
C PHE A 149 1.02 0.84 -8.35
N ASP A 150 0.45 0.34 -7.24
CA ASP A 150 1.06 -0.77 -6.48
C ASP A 150 1.17 -2.06 -7.32
N THR A 151 0.33 -2.23 -8.34
CA THR A 151 0.32 -3.40 -9.24
C THR A 151 1.37 -3.31 -10.36
N ALA A 152 1.92 -2.11 -10.65
CA ALA A 152 2.70 -1.85 -11.85
C ALA A 152 3.90 -2.80 -12.03
N PHE A 153 4.72 -2.92 -10.98
CA PHE A 153 5.94 -3.74 -11.00
C PHE A 153 5.68 -5.23 -11.26
N HIS A 154 4.48 -5.71 -10.95
CA HIS A 154 4.10 -7.11 -11.06
C HIS A 154 3.51 -7.46 -12.44
N HIS A 155 3.43 -6.52 -13.39
CA HIS A 155 2.99 -6.84 -14.75
C HIS A 155 3.95 -7.75 -15.53
N THR A 156 5.17 -7.96 -15.04
CA THR A 156 6.13 -8.89 -15.62
C THR A 156 5.90 -10.35 -15.22
N LEU A 157 4.89 -10.65 -14.40
CA LEU A 157 4.55 -12.02 -14.03
C LEU A 157 4.28 -12.88 -15.28
N PRO A 158 4.91 -14.05 -15.43
CA PRO A 158 4.61 -14.98 -16.51
C PRO A 158 3.22 -15.59 -16.33
N ALA A 159 2.59 -16.01 -17.43
CA ALA A 159 1.21 -16.52 -17.43
C ALA A 159 0.95 -17.63 -16.39
N HIS A 160 1.92 -18.52 -16.14
CA HIS A 160 1.78 -19.62 -15.18
C HIS A 160 1.79 -19.17 -13.70
N ALA A 161 2.37 -18.00 -13.39
CA ALA A 161 2.31 -17.40 -12.05
C ALA A 161 1.14 -16.40 -11.91
N LEU A 162 0.65 -15.94 -13.06
CA LEU A 162 -0.43 -14.97 -13.19
C LEU A 162 -1.83 -15.58 -13.01
N HIS A 163 -2.10 -16.67 -13.70
CA HIS A 163 -3.44 -17.25 -13.77
C HIS A 163 -3.71 -18.14 -12.56
N TYR A 164 -4.90 -18.00 -11.99
CA TYR A 164 -5.44 -19.00 -11.08
C TYR A 164 -5.96 -20.20 -11.88
N ALA A 165 -5.93 -21.39 -11.26
CA ALA A 165 -6.51 -22.61 -11.84
C ALA A 165 -8.06 -22.60 -11.72
N VAL A 166 -8.69 -21.69 -12.44
CA VAL A 166 -10.14 -21.44 -12.48
C VAL A 166 -10.63 -21.40 -13.94
N PRO A 167 -11.95 -21.42 -14.21
CA PRO A 167 -12.45 -21.30 -15.57
C PRO A 167 -11.85 -20.10 -16.31
N SER A 168 -11.37 -20.31 -17.54
CA SER A 168 -10.70 -19.26 -18.34
C SER A 168 -11.60 -18.04 -18.59
N ALA A 169 -12.92 -18.26 -18.68
CA ALA A 169 -13.91 -17.19 -18.80
C ALA A 169 -13.82 -16.17 -17.65
N TRP A 170 -13.41 -16.57 -16.44
CA TRP A 170 -13.29 -15.62 -15.34
C TRP A 170 -12.14 -14.63 -15.53
N TYR A 171 -11.07 -15.07 -16.20
CA TYR A 171 -10.02 -14.16 -16.64
C TYR A 171 -10.52 -13.28 -17.79
N ALA A 172 -11.13 -13.86 -18.82
CA ALA A 172 -11.55 -13.14 -20.01
C ALA A 172 -12.62 -12.07 -19.73
N ASP A 173 -13.61 -12.39 -18.91
CA ASP A 173 -14.81 -11.56 -18.70
C ASP A 173 -14.70 -10.66 -17.45
N TYR A 174 -13.94 -11.10 -16.44
CA TYR A 174 -13.86 -10.42 -15.13
C TYR A 174 -12.43 -10.09 -14.69
N HIS A 175 -11.44 -10.36 -15.55
CA HIS A 175 -10.02 -10.08 -15.27
C HIS A 175 -9.51 -10.72 -13.97
N VAL A 176 -10.01 -11.91 -13.63
CA VAL A 176 -9.55 -12.70 -12.48
C VAL A 176 -8.13 -13.23 -12.75
N ARG A 177 -7.15 -12.62 -12.09
CA ARG A 177 -5.72 -12.96 -12.14
C ARG A 177 -4.99 -12.46 -10.91
N ARG A 178 -3.77 -12.93 -10.71
CA ARG A 178 -2.82 -12.29 -9.80
C ARG A 178 -2.40 -10.93 -10.36
N TYR A 179 -2.56 -9.88 -9.56
CA TYR A 179 -2.01 -8.55 -9.83
C TYR A 179 -0.80 -8.28 -8.95
N GLY A 180 -0.88 -8.62 -7.66
CA GLY A 180 0.15 -8.30 -6.68
C GLY A 180 0.16 -6.82 -6.29
N PHE A 181 0.67 -6.52 -5.09
CA PHE A 181 0.74 -5.16 -4.56
C PHE A 181 2.07 -4.94 -3.83
N HIS A 182 2.26 -3.72 -3.32
CA HIS A 182 3.56 -3.23 -2.84
C HIS A 182 4.64 -3.22 -3.95
N GLY A 183 4.24 -3.17 -5.22
CA GLY A 183 5.15 -3.19 -6.36
C GLY A 183 6.19 -2.09 -6.31
N THR A 184 5.79 -0.85 -5.97
CA THR A 184 6.73 0.27 -5.77
C THR A 184 7.78 -0.03 -4.70
N SER A 185 7.39 -0.68 -3.60
CA SER A 185 8.34 -1.06 -2.54
C SER A 185 9.28 -2.16 -3.01
N HIS A 186 8.78 -3.20 -3.67
CA HIS A 186 9.59 -4.31 -4.18
C HIS A 186 10.57 -3.83 -5.25
N LEU A 187 10.12 -2.97 -6.17
CA LEU A 187 10.96 -2.31 -7.15
C LEU A 187 12.06 -1.48 -6.50
N TYR A 188 11.71 -0.67 -5.49
CA TYR A 188 12.69 0.16 -4.79
C TYR A 188 13.76 -0.69 -4.10
N VAL A 189 13.37 -1.61 -3.21
CA VAL A 189 14.33 -2.37 -2.41
C VAL A 189 15.16 -3.35 -3.24
N SER A 190 14.63 -3.86 -4.36
CA SER A 190 15.42 -4.69 -5.29
C SER A 190 16.49 -3.88 -6.01
N ASN A 191 16.19 -2.64 -6.40
CA ASN A 191 17.19 -1.72 -6.94
C ASN A 191 18.21 -1.28 -5.90
N GLU A 192 17.79 -1.00 -4.65
CA GLU A 192 18.74 -0.71 -3.57
C GLU A 192 19.66 -1.90 -3.28
N ALA A 193 19.12 -3.12 -3.26
CA ALA A 193 19.92 -4.33 -3.11
C ALA A 193 20.94 -4.48 -4.25
N ALA A 194 20.54 -4.17 -5.48
CA ALA A 194 21.45 -4.17 -6.63
C ALA A 194 22.61 -3.18 -6.46
N ARG A 195 22.32 -1.94 -6.03
CA ARG A 195 23.35 -0.94 -5.74
C ARG A 195 24.26 -1.37 -4.59
N TYR A 196 23.69 -1.89 -3.50
CA TYR A 196 24.44 -2.37 -2.35
C TYR A 196 25.41 -3.51 -2.73
N LEU A 197 24.97 -4.42 -3.60
CA LEU A 197 25.78 -5.52 -4.10
C LEU A 197 26.72 -5.12 -5.26
N SER A 198 26.72 -3.85 -5.67
CA SER A 198 27.48 -3.36 -6.83
C SER A 198 27.22 -4.16 -8.12
N LYS A 199 25.96 -4.56 -8.33
CA LYS A 199 25.49 -5.34 -9.48
C LYS A 199 24.37 -4.62 -10.20
N LYS A 200 24.19 -4.93 -11.48
CA LYS A 200 23.02 -4.46 -12.24
C LYS A 200 21.79 -5.29 -11.87
N PRO A 201 20.56 -4.72 -11.90
CA PRO A 201 19.35 -5.47 -11.55
C PRO A 201 19.16 -6.77 -12.34
N HIS A 202 19.54 -6.81 -13.63
CA HIS A 202 19.42 -8.01 -14.47
C HIS A 202 20.40 -9.14 -14.12
N GLU A 203 21.38 -8.89 -13.26
CA GLU A 203 22.37 -9.87 -12.79
C GLU A 203 21.96 -10.53 -11.46
N LEU A 204 20.77 -10.21 -10.95
CA LEU A 204 20.32 -10.63 -9.63
C LEU A 204 18.99 -11.37 -9.67
N ASN A 205 18.93 -12.44 -8.86
CA ASN A 205 17.71 -13.08 -8.44
C ASN A 205 17.50 -12.77 -6.96
N LEU A 206 16.36 -12.19 -6.62
CA LEU A 206 16.06 -11.69 -5.29
C LEU A 206 14.71 -12.21 -4.82
N ILE A 207 14.62 -12.50 -3.52
CA ILE A 207 13.35 -12.64 -2.81
C ILE A 207 13.24 -11.40 -1.92
N THR A 208 12.26 -10.55 -2.19
CA THR A 208 12.02 -9.34 -1.40
C THR A 208 10.84 -9.54 -0.46
N LEU A 209 11.00 -9.13 0.79
CA LEU A 209 9.96 -9.22 1.82
C LEU A 209 9.58 -7.80 2.26
N HIS A 210 8.40 -7.35 1.86
CA HIS A 210 7.79 -6.14 2.41
C HIS A 210 6.96 -6.55 3.62
N LEU A 211 7.45 -6.27 4.83
CA LEU A 211 6.83 -6.69 6.09
C LEU A 211 6.34 -5.48 6.88
N GLY A 212 5.07 -5.12 6.71
CA GLY A 212 4.38 -4.09 7.47
C GLY A 212 3.03 -4.57 7.98
N ASN A 213 2.10 -3.64 8.22
CA ASN A 213 0.71 -4.00 8.57
C ASN A 213 0.04 -4.79 7.42
N GLY A 214 0.38 -4.44 6.18
CA GLY A 214 0.29 -5.36 5.04
C GLY A 214 1.64 -6.01 4.79
N ALA A 215 1.64 -7.30 4.45
CA ALA A 215 2.86 -8.05 4.20
C ALA A 215 2.81 -8.80 2.87
N SER A 216 3.88 -8.75 2.10
CA SER A 216 4.00 -9.48 0.84
C SER A 216 5.44 -9.92 0.57
N ALA A 217 5.59 -11.06 -0.07
CA ALA A 217 6.85 -11.52 -0.65
C ALA A 217 6.79 -11.39 -2.18
N ALA A 218 7.92 -11.11 -2.84
CA ALA A 218 8.04 -11.19 -4.30
C ALA A 218 9.30 -11.96 -4.71
N ALA A 219 9.19 -12.76 -5.77
CA ALA A 219 10.31 -13.37 -6.46
C ALA A 219 10.68 -12.50 -7.66
N ILE A 220 11.94 -12.08 -7.73
CA ILE A 220 12.44 -11.16 -8.77
C ILE A 220 13.60 -11.85 -9.48
N LYS A 221 13.46 -12.08 -10.79
CA LYS A 221 14.46 -12.72 -11.64
C LYS A 221 14.98 -11.72 -12.66
N GLY A 222 16.27 -11.42 -12.61
CA GLY A 222 16.90 -10.44 -13.51
C GLY A 222 16.19 -9.07 -13.49
N GLY A 223 15.83 -8.58 -12.30
CA GLY A 223 15.15 -7.29 -12.12
C GLY A 223 13.65 -7.28 -12.47
N SER A 224 13.08 -8.40 -12.94
CA SER A 224 11.64 -8.52 -13.24
C SER A 224 10.92 -9.32 -12.17
N SER A 225 9.73 -8.88 -11.74
CA SER A 225 8.88 -9.67 -10.86
C SER A 225 8.37 -10.91 -11.59
N VAL A 226 8.69 -12.09 -11.07
CA VAL A 226 8.23 -13.38 -11.65
C VAL A 226 7.20 -14.09 -10.78
N ASP A 227 7.07 -13.70 -9.50
CA ASP A 227 6.00 -14.15 -8.62
C ASP A 227 5.80 -13.15 -7.47
N THR A 228 4.61 -13.14 -6.84
CA THR A 228 4.27 -12.26 -5.71
C THR A 228 3.16 -12.86 -4.86
N SER A 229 3.27 -12.74 -3.54
CA SER A 229 2.40 -13.51 -2.63
C SER A 229 0.97 -12.99 -2.62
N MET A 230 0.79 -11.69 -2.87
CA MET A 230 -0.54 -11.10 -2.97
C MET A 230 -1.16 -11.42 -4.32
N GLY A 231 -2.48 -11.52 -4.31
CA GLY A 231 -3.27 -12.08 -5.40
C GLY A 231 -3.91 -11.05 -6.30
N MET A 232 -5.16 -11.33 -6.67
CA MET A 232 -6.09 -10.35 -7.22
C MET A 232 -6.35 -9.21 -6.24
N THR A 233 -6.37 -9.52 -4.94
CA THR A 233 -6.56 -8.56 -3.86
C THR A 233 -5.38 -8.62 -2.88
N PRO A 234 -5.20 -7.60 -2.03
CA PRO A 234 -4.16 -7.60 -1.00
C PRO A 234 -4.41 -8.59 0.16
N LEU A 235 -5.39 -9.50 0.06
CA LEU A 235 -5.76 -10.46 1.10
C LEU A 235 -4.91 -11.74 1.05
N GLU A 236 -4.56 -12.21 -0.14
CA GLU A 236 -3.77 -13.43 -0.34
C GLU A 236 -2.32 -13.25 0.15
N GLY A 237 -1.69 -14.36 0.55
CA GLY A 237 -0.27 -14.42 0.81
C GLY A 237 0.09 -14.61 2.28
N LEU A 238 0.96 -13.72 2.75
CA LEU A 238 1.47 -13.74 4.11
C LEU A 238 0.37 -13.46 5.14
N ILE A 239 0.58 -13.90 6.37
CA ILE A 239 -0.19 -13.40 7.53
C ILE A 239 0.15 -11.92 7.68
N MET A 240 -0.86 -11.09 7.96
CA MET A 240 -0.69 -9.64 8.08
C MET A 240 -1.26 -9.14 9.40
N GLY A 241 -1.27 -7.82 9.64
CA GLY A 241 -1.77 -7.25 10.89
C GLY A 241 -3.23 -7.64 11.18
N THR A 242 -4.11 -7.46 10.19
CA THR A 242 -5.56 -7.75 10.32
C THR A 242 -6.13 -8.63 9.20
N ARG A 243 -5.31 -8.93 8.18
CA ARG A 243 -5.68 -9.77 7.03
C ARG A 243 -5.24 -11.20 7.24
N SER A 244 -6.06 -12.15 6.82
CA SER A 244 -5.82 -13.58 7.02
C SER A 244 -4.56 -14.10 6.32
N GLY A 245 -4.24 -13.59 5.12
CA GLY A 245 -3.35 -14.30 4.20
C GLY A 245 -4.03 -15.53 3.63
N ASP A 246 -3.23 -16.47 3.14
CA ASP A 246 -3.73 -17.70 2.53
C ASP A 246 -4.54 -18.57 3.51
N MET A 247 -5.67 -19.06 3.02
CA MET A 247 -6.53 -20.03 3.69
C MET A 247 -7.07 -21.05 2.68
N ASP A 248 -7.68 -22.12 3.20
CA ASP A 248 -8.46 -23.04 2.38
C ASP A 248 -9.65 -22.29 1.72
N PRO A 249 -9.81 -22.33 0.39
CA PRO A 249 -10.97 -21.75 -0.29
C PRO A 249 -12.31 -22.23 0.26
N ALA A 250 -12.44 -23.50 0.66
CA ALA A 250 -13.67 -24.08 1.19
C ALA A 250 -14.07 -23.54 2.58
N LEU A 251 -13.12 -22.99 3.33
CA LEU A 251 -13.35 -22.42 4.66
C LEU A 251 -14.38 -21.29 4.63
N HIS A 252 -14.39 -20.49 3.57
CA HIS A 252 -15.32 -19.38 3.41
C HIS A 252 -16.77 -19.86 3.40
N PHE A 253 -17.07 -20.86 2.58
CA PHE A 253 -18.41 -21.44 2.48
C PHE A 253 -18.82 -22.17 3.76
N TYR A 254 -17.87 -22.84 4.41
CA TYR A 254 -18.11 -23.45 5.71
C TYR A 254 -18.54 -22.40 6.74
N LEU A 255 -17.75 -21.32 6.90
CA LEU A 255 -18.06 -20.25 7.85
C LEU A 255 -19.39 -19.58 7.55
N MET A 256 -19.69 -19.29 6.28
CA MET A 256 -20.98 -18.69 5.90
C MET A 256 -22.16 -19.58 6.32
N ARG A 257 -22.09 -20.89 6.10
CA ARG A 257 -23.14 -21.83 6.50
C ARG A 257 -23.29 -21.92 8.02
N GLU A 258 -22.19 -22.03 8.74
CA GLU A 258 -22.22 -22.23 10.20
C GLU A 258 -22.59 -20.97 10.97
N THR A 259 -22.18 -19.80 10.48
CA THR A 259 -22.37 -18.52 11.20
C THR A 259 -23.53 -17.70 10.66
N GLY A 260 -24.05 -18.03 9.47
CA GLY A 260 -25.01 -17.20 8.76
C GLY A 260 -24.45 -15.86 8.26
N MET A 261 -23.13 -15.65 8.31
CA MET A 261 -22.51 -14.43 7.79
C MET A 261 -22.77 -14.27 6.29
N SER A 262 -23.09 -13.04 5.88
CA SER A 262 -23.13 -12.68 4.46
C SER A 262 -21.71 -12.69 3.86
N SER A 263 -21.62 -12.73 2.52
CA SER A 263 -20.36 -12.58 1.78
C SER A 263 -19.61 -11.31 2.19
N GLU A 264 -20.32 -10.19 2.30
CA GLU A 264 -19.74 -8.87 2.62
C GLU A 264 -19.23 -8.83 4.06
N SER A 265 -19.98 -9.46 4.97
CA SER A 265 -19.61 -9.54 6.38
C SER A 265 -18.36 -10.40 6.58
N LEU A 266 -18.29 -11.53 5.87
CA LEU A 266 -17.11 -12.39 5.88
C LEU A 266 -15.91 -11.69 5.25
N GLU A 267 -16.05 -11.07 4.08
CA GLU A 267 -14.97 -10.31 3.42
C GLU A 267 -14.42 -9.21 4.35
N LYS A 268 -15.30 -8.47 5.03
CA LYS A 268 -14.90 -7.46 6.00
C LYS A 268 -14.15 -8.07 7.19
N ALA A 269 -14.60 -9.21 7.71
CA ALA A 269 -13.93 -9.91 8.79
C ALA A 269 -12.51 -10.35 8.37
N LEU A 270 -12.37 -10.94 7.18
CA LEU A 270 -11.08 -11.40 6.64
C LEU A 270 -10.08 -10.27 6.43
N ASN A 271 -10.55 -9.04 6.16
CA ASN A 271 -9.70 -7.88 5.99
C ASN A 271 -9.34 -7.14 7.29
N SER A 272 -10.17 -7.23 8.33
CA SER A 272 -10.07 -6.34 9.51
C SER A 272 -10.04 -7.02 10.89
N GLN A 273 -10.33 -8.31 10.94
CA GLN A 273 -10.49 -9.09 12.18
C GLN A 273 -9.64 -10.37 12.21
N CYS A 274 -8.89 -10.67 11.14
CA CYS A 274 -8.04 -11.85 11.04
C CYS A 274 -6.57 -11.48 11.25
N GLY A 275 -5.65 -12.28 10.69
CA GLY A 275 -4.21 -12.05 10.80
C GLY A 275 -3.71 -12.13 12.24
N LEU A 276 -2.68 -11.35 12.56
CA LEU A 276 -2.13 -11.24 13.91
C LEU A 276 -3.23 -10.87 14.92
N LYS A 277 -4.10 -9.91 14.57
CA LYS A 277 -5.21 -9.49 15.43
C LYS A 277 -6.17 -10.63 15.74
N GLY A 278 -6.52 -11.45 14.75
CA GLY A 278 -7.39 -12.60 14.96
C GLY A 278 -6.76 -13.67 15.86
N VAL A 279 -5.44 -13.78 15.88
CA VAL A 279 -4.72 -14.75 16.70
C VAL A 279 -4.53 -14.24 18.13
N CYS A 280 -3.95 -13.05 18.33
CA CYS A 280 -3.55 -12.57 19.65
C CYS A 280 -4.30 -11.32 20.14
N GLY A 281 -5.22 -10.76 19.35
CA GLY A 281 -5.95 -9.53 19.69
C GLY A 281 -5.24 -8.24 19.27
N PHE A 282 -3.99 -8.30 18.83
CA PHE A 282 -3.14 -7.16 18.49
C PHE A 282 -2.65 -7.26 17.04
N ASN A 283 -2.42 -6.13 16.37
CA ASN A 283 -1.90 -6.07 15.00
C ASN A 283 -0.54 -5.38 14.87
N ASP A 284 -0.04 -4.75 15.93
CA ASP A 284 1.29 -4.14 15.96
C ASP A 284 2.32 -5.18 16.43
N MET A 285 3.24 -5.57 15.54
CA MET A 285 4.26 -6.57 15.85
C MET A 285 5.15 -6.17 17.03
N ARG A 286 5.34 -4.87 17.29
CA ARG A 286 6.15 -4.41 18.45
C ARG A 286 5.47 -4.75 19.76
N GLU A 287 4.16 -4.53 19.85
CA GLU A 287 3.36 -4.90 21.03
C GLU A 287 3.32 -6.42 21.18
N ILE A 288 3.15 -7.15 20.08
CA ILE A 288 3.12 -8.62 20.10
C ILE A 288 4.45 -9.20 20.61
N LEU A 289 5.59 -8.68 20.16
CA LEU A 289 6.91 -9.11 20.61
C LEU A 289 7.13 -8.84 22.11
N ASP A 290 6.75 -7.66 22.60
CA ASP A 290 6.83 -7.32 24.03
C ASP A 290 5.96 -8.25 24.89
N ARG A 291 4.73 -8.54 24.44
CA ARG A 291 3.82 -9.47 25.12
C ARG A 291 4.34 -10.89 25.14
N ALA A 292 4.84 -11.39 24.02
CA ALA A 292 5.47 -12.71 23.95
C ALA A 292 6.67 -12.79 24.91
N GLY A 293 7.49 -11.73 25.00
CA GLY A 293 8.59 -11.63 25.97
C GLY A 293 8.15 -11.65 27.43
N LYS A 294 6.88 -11.34 27.71
CA LYS A 294 6.23 -11.39 29.03
C LYS A 294 5.42 -12.67 29.26
N GLY A 295 5.49 -13.65 28.37
CA GLY A 295 4.82 -14.95 28.51
C GLY A 295 3.38 -15.01 27.99
N ASP A 296 2.98 -14.12 27.07
CA ASP A 296 1.68 -14.22 26.38
C ASP A 296 1.73 -15.31 25.28
N ASP A 297 1.18 -16.49 25.57
CA ASP A 297 1.17 -17.65 24.67
C ASP A 297 0.51 -17.37 23.31
N ARG A 298 -0.54 -16.54 23.27
CA ARG A 298 -1.22 -16.19 22.01
C ARG A 298 -0.36 -15.26 21.17
N ALA A 299 0.36 -14.34 21.79
CA ALA A 299 1.35 -13.51 21.09
C ALA A 299 2.50 -14.36 20.54
N GLY A 300 3.01 -15.32 21.33
CA GLY A 300 4.00 -16.30 20.89
C GLY A 300 3.54 -17.08 19.65
N LEU A 301 2.34 -17.67 19.71
CA LEU A 301 1.74 -18.39 18.58
C LEU A 301 1.58 -17.51 17.33
N ALA A 302 1.15 -16.25 17.48
CA ALA A 302 1.00 -15.33 16.35
C ALA A 302 2.34 -15.08 15.62
N ILE A 303 3.43 -14.92 16.38
CA ILE A 303 4.78 -14.76 15.82
C ILE A 303 5.21 -16.04 15.10
N GLU A 304 5.03 -17.21 15.70
CA GLU A 304 5.40 -18.48 15.09
C GLU A 304 4.67 -18.72 13.77
N MET A 305 3.34 -18.49 13.75
CA MET A 305 2.53 -18.61 12.53
C MET A 305 3.02 -17.64 11.44
N PHE A 306 3.30 -16.38 11.79
CA PHE A 306 3.78 -15.36 10.87
C PHE A 306 5.14 -15.74 10.26
N CYS A 307 6.11 -16.10 11.10
CA CYS A 307 7.44 -16.54 10.67
C CYS A 307 7.39 -17.82 9.84
N TYR A 308 6.56 -18.79 10.23
CA TYR A 308 6.39 -20.04 9.50
C TYR A 308 5.85 -19.80 8.09
N ARG A 309 4.84 -18.94 7.95
CA ARG A 309 4.29 -18.56 6.64
C ARG A 309 5.34 -17.90 5.75
N ILE A 310 6.12 -16.96 6.29
CA ILE A 310 7.21 -16.30 5.55
C ILE A 310 8.24 -17.33 5.10
N LYS A 311 8.67 -18.23 5.98
CA LYS A 311 9.65 -19.27 5.66
C LYS A 311 9.20 -20.15 4.50
N LYS A 312 7.91 -20.51 4.44
CA LYS A 312 7.33 -21.25 3.30
C LYS A 312 7.43 -20.47 2.00
N TYR A 313 7.09 -19.18 2.00
CA TYR A 313 7.19 -18.33 0.82
C TYR A 313 8.63 -18.12 0.33
N ILE A 314 9.59 -17.99 1.26
CA ILE A 314 11.00 -17.96 0.90
C ILE A 314 11.39 -19.27 0.19
N GLY A 315 11.00 -20.42 0.76
CA GLY A 315 11.28 -21.72 0.16
C GLY A 315 10.65 -21.90 -1.23
N SER A 316 9.39 -21.50 -1.41
CA SER A 316 8.72 -21.59 -2.71
C SER A 316 9.39 -20.68 -3.74
N TYR A 317 9.71 -19.44 -3.38
CA TYR A 317 10.33 -18.50 -4.32
C TYR A 317 11.78 -18.79 -4.61
N PHE A 318 12.50 -19.43 -3.68
CA PHE A 318 13.81 -19.99 -3.97
C PHE A 318 13.72 -21.03 -5.08
N ALA A 319 12.76 -21.96 -5.00
CA ALA A 319 12.53 -22.97 -6.04
C ALA A 319 12.06 -22.36 -7.37
N VAL A 320 11.28 -21.27 -7.36
CA VAL A 320 10.86 -20.54 -8.58
C VAL A 320 12.06 -19.88 -9.28
N LEU A 321 13.01 -19.33 -8.52
CA LEU A 321 14.13 -18.60 -9.10
C LEU A 321 15.19 -19.52 -9.74
N GLY A 322 15.33 -20.74 -9.22
CA GLY A 322 16.29 -21.75 -9.68
C GLY A 322 17.60 -21.68 -8.92
#